data_AF-A0A5B0X5I9-F1
#
_entry.id   AF-A0A5B0X5I9-F1
#
_cell.length_a   1.000
_cell.length_b   1.000
_cell.length_c   1.000
_cell.angle_alpha   90.00
_cell.angle_beta   90.00
_cell.angle_gamma   90.00
#
_symmetry.space_group_name_H-M   'P 1'
#
loop_
_entity.id
_entity.type
_entity.pdbx_description
1 polymer ?
#
loop_
_entity_poly.entity_id
_entity_poly.type
_entity_poly.pdbx_seq_one_letter_code
_entity_poly.pdbx_strand_id
1 'polypeptide(L)'
;MLLILSLAFTLQACMPSIWNAGDLVQWVREQAVQRGCENDSIELEDWYRESESGNVWHGTCLNETGERMPFAVNIDSVWEPS
;
A
#
# COMPACT_ATOMS: atom_id res chain seq x y z
N MET A 1 22.36 40.02 -13.61
CA MET A 1 20.96 39.69 -13.99
C MET A 1 20.68 38.28 -13.50
N LEU A 2 19.67 38.18 -12.63
CA LEU A 2 19.06 37.02 -11.95
C LEU A 2 19.81 35.68 -11.85
N LEU A 3 20.20 35.33 -10.61
CA LEU A 3 20.19 33.95 -10.12
C LEU A 3 18.73 33.46 -10.09
N ILE A 4 18.41 32.44 -10.88
CA ILE A 4 17.18 31.68 -10.69
C ILE A 4 17.56 30.47 -9.83
N LEU A 5 17.35 30.61 -8.52
CA LEU A 5 17.29 29.48 -7.60
C LEU A 5 16.09 28.63 -8.00
N SER A 6 16.34 27.51 -8.64
CA SER A 6 15.36 26.44 -8.83
C SER A 6 15.00 25.88 -7.46
N LEU A 7 13.95 26.42 -6.84
CA LEU A 7 13.26 25.78 -5.72
C LEU A 7 12.72 24.43 -6.23
N ALA A 8 13.53 23.39 -6.10
CA ALA A 8 13.06 22.03 -6.07
C ALA A 8 12.23 21.91 -4.79
N PHE A 9 10.94 22.24 -4.86
CA PHE A 9 9.96 21.78 -3.90
C PHE A 9 9.96 20.26 -3.99
N THR A 10 10.80 19.63 -3.17
CA THR A 10 10.60 18.25 -2.77
C THR A 10 9.27 18.25 -2.01
N LEU A 11 8.18 17.95 -2.71
CA LEU A 11 6.94 17.50 -2.10
C LEU A 11 7.29 16.22 -1.35
N GLN A 12 7.76 16.36 -0.11
CA GLN A 12 7.61 15.35 0.91
C GLN A 12 6.11 15.25 1.11
N ALA A 13 5.45 14.44 0.29
CA ALA A 13 4.09 14.01 0.55
C ALA A 13 4.18 13.20 1.84
N CYS A 14 3.91 13.86 2.97
CA CYS A 14 3.60 13.16 4.20
C CYS A 14 2.41 12.26 3.87
N MET A 15 2.65 10.96 3.70
CA MET A 15 1.56 10.00 3.67
C MET A 15 0.85 10.12 5.02
N PRO A 16 -0.47 10.39 5.03
CA PRO A 16 -1.20 10.49 6.28
C PRO A 16 -1.16 9.12 6.98
N SER A 17 -0.74 9.09 8.24
CA SER A 17 -0.82 7.87 9.06
C SER A 17 -2.27 7.42 9.15
N ILE A 18 -2.50 6.11 9.01
CA ILE A 18 -3.79 5.44 9.07
C ILE A 18 -3.94 4.84 10.48
N TRP A 19 -5.08 5.15 11.12
CA TRP A 19 -5.36 4.78 12.51
C TRP A 19 -6.53 3.80 12.64
N ASN A 20 -7.24 3.53 11.55
CA ASN A 20 -8.37 2.61 11.56
C ASN A 20 -8.16 1.48 10.56
N ALA A 21 -8.65 0.29 10.93
CA ALA A 21 -8.49 -0.92 10.14
C ALA A 21 -9.19 -0.85 8.77
N GLY A 22 -10.30 -0.12 8.66
CA GLY A 22 -11.06 -0.01 7.40
C GLY A 22 -10.29 0.73 6.31
N ASP A 23 -9.73 1.88 6.66
CA ASP A 23 -8.89 2.68 5.77
C ASP A 23 -7.60 1.93 5.43
N LEU A 24 -7.05 1.16 6.37
CA LEU A 24 -5.88 0.33 6.10
C LEU A 24 -6.21 -0.77 5.08
N VAL A 25 -7.34 -1.46 5.24
CA VAL A 25 -7.83 -2.45 4.26
C VAL A 25 -8.00 -1.83 2.88
N GLN A 26 -8.61 -0.64 2.80
CA GLN A 26 -8.77 0.05 1.52
C GLN A 26 -7.41 0.38 0.89
N TRP A 27 -6.49 0.93 1.68
CA TRP A 27 -5.16 1.27 1.20
C TRP A 27 -4.39 0.04 0.69
N VAL A 28 -4.46 -1.10 1.39
CA VAL A 28 -3.83 -2.36 0.95
C VAL A 28 -4.43 -2.84 -0.38
N ARG A 29 -5.75 -2.72 -0.58
CA ARG A 29 -6.41 -3.06 -1.85
C ARG A 29 -5.91 -2.16 -2.98
N GLU A 30 -5.79 -0.85 -2.76
CA GLU A 30 -5.26 0.09 -3.74
C GLU A 30 -3.81 -0.26 -4.13
N GLN A 31 -2.97 -0.63 -3.16
CA GLN A 31 -1.61 -1.09 -3.42
C GLN A 31 -1.57 -2.40 -4.23
N ALA A 32 -2.49 -3.33 -3.96
CA ALA A 32 -2.60 -4.58 -4.72
C ALA A 32 -3.03 -4.32 -6.18
N VAL A 33 -3.99 -3.40 -6.41
CA VAL A 33 -4.40 -2.98 -7.76
C VAL A 33 -3.23 -2.35 -8.53
N GLN A 34 -2.44 -1.49 -7.88
CA GLN A 34 -1.23 -0.91 -8.49
C GLN A 34 -0.18 -1.96 -8.88
N ARG A 35 -0.26 -3.17 -8.31
CA ARG A 35 0.62 -4.32 -8.60
C ARG A 35 -0.01 -5.33 -9.56
N GLY A 36 -1.14 -4.99 -10.19
CA GLY A 36 -1.76 -5.79 -11.24
C GLY A 36 -2.92 -6.68 -10.78
N CYS A 37 -3.42 -6.53 -9.56
CA CYS A 37 -4.63 -7.22 -9.12
C CYS A 37 -5.89 -6.59 -9.71
N GLU A 38 -6.83 -7.43 -10.13
CA GLU A 38 -8.21 -7.03 -10.40
C GLU A 38 -8.93 -6.72 -9.07
N ASN A 39 -9.44 -5.49 -8.92
CA ASN A 39 -9.98 -4.98 -7.65
C ASN A 39 -11.01 -5.90 -6.99
N ASP A 40 -11.97 -6.38 -7.77
CA ASP A 40 -13.12 -7.14 -7.27
C ASP A 40 -12.76 -8.59 -6.91
N SER A 41 -11.56 -9.03 -7.27
CA SER A 41 -11.04 -10.37 -6.98
C SER A 41 -10.17 -10.43 -5.71
N ILE A 42 -9.87 -9.28 -5.09
CA ILE A 42 -8.92 -9.21 -3.97
C ILE A 42 -9.53 -9.83 -2.71
N GLU A 43 -8.90 -10.90 -2.26
CA GLU A 43 -9.14 -11.59 -1.00
C GLU A 43 -7.94 -11.33 -0.07
N LEU A 44 -8.17 -10.61 1.03
CA LEU A 44 -7.14 -10.33 2.04
C LEU A 44 -7.18 -11.39 3.15
N GLU A 45 -6.04 -11.65 3.77
CA GLU A 45 -6.02 -12.32 5.07
C GLU A 45 -6.79 -11.48 6.12
N ASP A 46 -7.24 -12.13 7.20
CA ASP A 46 -8.00 -11.47 8.27
C ASP A 46 -7.24 -10.29 8.90
N TRP A 47 -5.90 -10.39 8.97
CA TRP A 47 -5.03 -9.36 9.51
C TRP A 47 -3.63 -9.43 8.88
N TYR A 48 -2.86 -8.35 9.02
CA TYR A 48 -1.44 -8.36 8.68
C TYR A 48 -0.64 -9.21 9.67
N ARG A 49 0.55 -9.64 9.25
CA ARG A 49 1.48 -10.41 10.09
C ARG A 49 2.79 -9.63 10.24
N GLU A 50 3.34 -9.64 11.43
CA GLU A 50 4.68 -9.13 11.69
C GLU A 50 5.72 -10.11 11.13
N SER A 51 6.73 -9.59 10.44
CA SER A 51 7.88 -10.34 9.95
C SER A 51 9.17 -9.54 10.12
N GLU A 52 10.32 -10.14 9.80
CA GLU A 52 11.61 -9.43 9.80
C GLU A 52 11.63 -8.22 8.85
N SER A 53 10.76 -8.21 7.83
CA SER A 53 10.61 -7.12 6.89
C SER A 53 9.53 -6.10 7.30
N GLY A 54 8.96 -6.22 8.51
CA GLY A 54 7.94 -5.32 9.03
C GLY A 54 6.53 -5.91 9.08
N ASN A 55 5.51 -5.06 9.21
CA ASN A 55 4.12 -5.50 9.19
C ASN A 55 3.66 -5.70 7.75
N VAL A 56 3.27 -6.93 7.38
CA VAL A 56 2.93 -7.31 6.01
C VAL A 56 1.54 -7.91 5.94
N TRP A 57 0.68 -7.32 5.11
CA TRP A 57 -0.64 -7.86 4.79
C TRP A 57 -0.58 -8.68 3.51
N HIS A 58 -0.95 -9.96 3.61
CA HIS A 58 -1.01 -10.87 2.47
C HIS A 58 -2.43 -10.99 1.93
N GLY A 59 -2.52 -11.37 0.65
CA GLY A 59 -3.78 -11.70 0.02
C GLY A 59 -3.57 -12.45 -1.28
N THR A 60 -4.68 -12.76 -1.93
CA THR A 60 -4.69 -13.30 -3.29
C THR A 60 -5.65 -12.49 -4.16
N CYS A 61 -5.39 -12.47 -5.46
CA CYS A 61 -6.23 -11.80 -6.45
C CYS A 61 -6.10 -12.51 -7.79
N LEU A 62 -6.95 -12.15 -8.75
CA LEU A 62 -6.74 -12.44 -10.16
C LEU A 62 -5.88 -11.32 -10.77
N ASN A 63 -4.98 -11.71 -11.68
CA ASN A 63 -4.26 -10.76 -12.54
C ASN A 63 -5.04 -10.48 -13.84
N GLU A 64 -4.46 -9.67 -14.73
CA GLU A 64 -5.06 -9.33 -16.03
C GLU A 64 -5.31 -10.54 -16.97
N THR A 65 -4.65 -11.68 -16.73
CA THR A 65 -4.83 -12.91 -17.51
C THR A 65 -5.88 -13.85 -16.88
N GLY A 66 -6.46 -13.47 -15.75
CA GLY A 66 -7.42 -14.29 -15.00
C GLY A 66 -6.76 -15.39 -14.16
N GLU A 67 -5.45 -15.32 -13.94
CA GLU A 67 -4.72 -16.27 -13.09
C GLU A 67 -4.71 -15.78 -11.64
N ARG A 68 -4.94 -16.71 -10.70
CA ARG A 68 -4.86 -16.40 -9.27
C ARG A 68 -3.39 -16.28 -8.85
N MET A 69 -3.03 -15.15 -8.26
CA MET A 69 -1.69 -14.86 -7.76
C MET A 69 -1.71 -14.35 -6.32
N PRO A 70 -0.66 -14.62 -5.53
CA PRO A 70 -0.49 -14.01 -4.21
C PRO A 70 0.06 -12.59 -4.33
N PHE A 71 -0.22 -11.76 -3.33
CA PHE A 71 0.45 -10.48 -3.13
C PHE A 71 0.76 -10.25 -1.65
N ALA A 72 1.68 -9.32 -1.38
CA ALA A 72 2.09 -8.92 -0.05
C ALA A 72 2.38 -7.42 -0.01
N VAL A 73 1.81 -6.70 0.96
CA VAL A 73 1.97 -5.25 1.12
C VAL A 73 2.54 -4.97 2.51
N ASN A 74 3.72 -4.36 2.59
CA ASN A 74 4.22 -3.80 3.85
C ASN A 74 3.41 -2.53 4.17
N ILE A 75 2.90 -2.45 5.40
CA ILE A 75 2.02 -1.37 5.86
C ILE A 75 2.72 -0.36 6.78
N ASP A 76 3.98 -0.56 7.15
CA ASP A 76 4.68 0.27 8.15
C ASP A 76 4.79 1.74 7.73
N SER A 77 4.75 2.02 6.42
CA SER A 77 4.78 3.38 5.92
C SER A 77 3.52 4.20 6.23
N VAL A 78 2.42 3.53 6.61
CA VAL A 78 1.13 4.16 6.86
C VAL A 78 0.49 3.71 8.17
N TRP A 79 0.89 2.58 8.75
CA TRP A 79 0.23 2.01 9.92
C TRP A 79 0.97 2.39 11.21
N GLU A 80 0.29 3.16 12.05
CA GLU A 80 0.71 3.42 13.43
C GLU A 80 -0.26 2.68 14.36
N PRO A 81 0.14 1.56 14.99
CA PRO A 81 -0.70 0.91 15.99
C PRO A 81 -0.82 1.85 17.21
N SER A 82 -2.05 2.30 17.50
CA SER A 82 -2.39 3.15 18.65
C SER A 82 -2.32 2.40 19.98
#